data_AF-A0A939DS45-F1
#
_entry.id   AF-A0A939DS45-F1
#
_cell.length_a   1.000
_cell.length_b   1.000
_cell.length_c   1.000
_cell.angle_alpha   90.00
_cell.angle_beta   90.00
_cell.angle_gamma   90.00
#
_symmetry.space_group_name_H-M   'P 1'
#
loop_
_entity.id
_entity.type
_entity.pdbx_description
1 polymer ?
#
loop_
_entity_poly.entity_id
_entity_poly.type
_entity_poly.pdbx_seq_one_letter_code
_entity_poly.pdbx_strand_id
1 'polypeptide(L)'
;QKVIKVYPQQGRFIRSTDDDRRRRVVFIGESTRKKLKLPENPIGEFISLSGEWFRIIGVAEERGSLFGFDQDNYIIAPFSTMASLAGSRVTENIDIMFRPAAGANLDSIQA
;
A
#
# COMPACT_ATOMS: atom_id res chain seq x y z
N GLN A 1 -4.11 -9.16 -19.11
CA GLN A 1 -3.41 -9.00 -17.82
C GLN A 1 -4.29 -8.17 -16.89
N LYS A 2 -4.83 -8.76 -15.82
CA LYS A 2 -5.64 -8.01 -14.85
C LYS A 2 -4.68 -7.43 -13.81
N VAL A 3 -4.21 -6.20 -14.05
CA VAL A 3 -3.44 -5.43 -13.06
C VAL A 3 -4.27 -5.38 -11.77
N ILE A 4 -3.67 -5.66 -10.61
CA ILE A 4 -4.33 -5.45 -9.33
C ILE A 4 -4.52 -3.94 -9.18
N LYS A 5 -5.69 -3.46 -9.59
CA LYS A 5 -6.09 -2.08 -9.40
C LYS A 5 -6.61 -1.98 -7.97
N VAL A 6 -5.89 -1.22 -7.14
CA VAL A 6 -6.41 -0.79 -5.85
C VAL A 6 -7.21 0.47 -6.10
N TYR A 7 -8.52 0.41 -5.84
CA TYR A 7 -9.40 1.54 -5.98
C TYR A 7 -9.57 2.22 -4.61
N PRO A 8 -9.46 3.55 -4.54
CA PRO A 8 -9.73 4.28 -3.31
C PRO A 8 -11.25 4.31 -3.08
N GLN A 9 -11.69 3.85 -1.91
CA GLN A 9 -13.05 4.12 -1.43
C GLN A 9 -13.20 5.60 -1.07
N GLN A 10 -12.14 6.18 -0.49
CA GLN A 10 -12.07 7.59 -0.12
C GLN A 10 -10.75 8.20 -0.58
N GLY A 11 -10.78 9.48 -0.96
CA GLY A 11 -9.59 10.21 -1.37
C GLY A 11 -8.98 9.71 -2.68
N ARG A 12 -7.66 9.47 -2.69
CA ARG A 12 -6.94 9.03 -3.89
C ARG A 12 -5.80 8.07 -3.57
N PHE A 13 -5.41 7.28 -4.57
CA PHE A 13 -4.17 6.51 -4.52
C PHE A 13 -2.93 7.41 -4.65
N ILE A 14 -1.77 6.86 -4.29
CA ILE A 14 -0.45 7.49 -4.49
C ILE A 14 -0.19 7.66 -5.99
N ARG A 15 0.31 8.84 -6.37
CA ARG A 15 0.70 9.17 -7.75
C ARG A 15 2.23 9.19 -7.85
N SER A 16 2.75 9.05 -9.07
CA SER A 16 4.19 9.21 -9.35
C SER A 16 4.74 10.52 -8.79
N THR A 17 4.01 11.63 -8.95
CA THR A 17 4.42 12.93 -8.41
C THR A 17 4.56 12.99 -6.89
N ASP A 18 3.89 12.10 -6.15
CA ASP A 18 4.07 12.01 -4.70
C ASP A 18 5.40 11.33 -4.37
N ASP A 19 5.80 10.35 -5.17
CA ASP A 19 7.10 9.69 -5.09
C ASP A 19 8.22 10.62 -5.57
N ASP A 20 8.11 11.21 -6.76
CA ASP A 20 9.10 12.15 -7.30
C ASP A 20 9.46 13.28 -6.32
N ARG A 21 8.45 13.74 -5.55
CA ARG A 21 8.59 14.83 -4.57
C ARG A 21 8.79 14.35 -3.13
N ARG A 22 8.98 13.04 -2.90
CA ARG A 22 9.16 12.43 -1.57
C ARG A 22 8.11 12.91 -0.55
N ARG A 23 6.84 12.96 -0.97
CA ARG A 23 5.77 13.45 -0.10
C ARG A 23 5.54 12.46 1.03
N ARG A 24 5.41 13.00 2.26
CA ARG A 24 5.03 12.25 3.45
C ARG A 24 3.51 12.05 3.50
N VAL A 25 3.03 11.22 2.59
CA VAL A 25 1.61 10.86 2.46
C VAL A 25 1.43 9.35 2.47
N VAL A 26 0.27 8.89 2.92
CA VAL A 26 -0.06 7.46 3.00
C VAL A 26 -1.44 7.17 2.44
N PHE A 27 -1.55 5.99 1.86
CA PHE A 27 -2.79 5.35 1.48
C PHE A 27 -2.95 4.09 2.33
N ILE A 28 -4.08 3.91 3.00
CA ILE A 28 -4.26 2.85 4.00
C ILE A 28 -5.41 1.90 3.63
N GLY A 29 -5.33 0.65 4.07
CA GLY A 29 -6.47 -0.27 4.02
C GLY A 29 -7.46 -0.05 5.17
N GLU A 30 -8.69 -0.53 5.00
CA GLU A 30 -9.78 -0.31 5.96
C GLU A 30 -9.52 -0.99 7.31
N SER A 31 -8.94 -2.20 7.32
CA SER A 31 -8.55 -2.86 8.58
C SER A 31 -7.50 -2.06 9.35
N THR A 32 -6.56 -1.42 8.65
CA THR A 32 -5.59 -0.53 9.28
C THR A 32 -6.25 0.72 9.87
N ARG A 33 -7.21 1.34 9.17
CA ARG A 33 -7.99 2.46 9.69
C ARG A 33 -8.68 2.10 11.01
N LYS A 34 -9.36 0.95 11.02
CA LYS A 34 -10.06 0.41 12.21
C LYS A 34 -9.08 0.14 13.36
N LYS A 35 -7.93 -0.51 13.10
CA LYS A 35 -6.91 -0.83 14.12
C LYS A 35 -6.29 0.42 14.75
N LEU A 36 -6.06 1.46 13.95
CA LEU A 36 -5.54 2.74 14.41
C LEU A 36 -6.62 3.63 15.06
N LYS A 37 -7.88 3.15 15.13
CA LYS A 37 -9.03 3.88 15.71
C LYS A 37 -9.23 5.27 15.09
N LEU A 38 -8.95 5.39 13.80
CA LEU A 38 -9.15 6.62 13.04
C LEU A 38 -10.65 6.87 12.79
N PRO A 39 -11.06 8.12 12.54
CA PRO A 39 -12.44 8.43 12.18
C PRO A 39 -12.88 7.72 10.89
N GLU A 40 -14.19 7.70 10.62
CA GLU A 40 -14.76 7.09 9.41
C GLU A 40 -14.23 7.75 8.13
N ASN A 41 -14.02 9.07 8.16
CA ASN A 41 -13.31 9.81 7.14
C ASN A 41 -11.95 10.29 7.68
N PRO A 42 -10.86 9.52 7.50
CA PRO A 42 -9.54 9.86 7.99
C PRO A 42 -8.74 10.72 7.00
N ILE A 43 -9.34 11.19 5.90
CA ILE A 43 -8.61 11.95 4.88
C ILE A 43 -8.15 13.29 5.48
N GLY A 44 -6.85 13.56 5.41
CA GLY A 44 -6.24 14.75 6.00
C GLY A 44 -5.68 14.55 7.41
N GLU A 45 -6.06 13.47 8.09
CA GLU A 45 -5.48 13.07 9.37
C GLU A 45 -4.04 12.58 9.20
N PHE A 46 -3.32 12.50 10.32
CA PHE A 46 -1.92 12.09 10.35
C PHE A 46 -1.72 10.83 11.17
N ILE A 47 -0.84 9.95 10.68
CA ILE A 47 -0.35 8.79 11.42
C ILE A 47 1.18 8.86 11.52
N SER A 48 1.72 8.35 12.62
CA SER A 48 3.16 8.26 12.84
C SER A 48 3.67 6.91 12.35
N LEU A 49 4.65 6.93 11.47
CA LEU A 49 5.39 5.76 11.00
C LEU A 49 6.86 5.96 11.37
N SER A 50 7.39 5.09 12.22
CA SER A 50 8.80 5.15 12.68
C SER A 50 9.22 6.53 13.20
N GLY A 51 8.33 7.23 13.91
CA GLY A 51 8.59 8.55 14.49
C GLY A 51 8.33 9.73 13.55
N GLU A 52 7.92 9.48 12.30
CA GLU A 52 7.65 10.51 11.31
C GLU A 52 6.15 10.58 10.96
N TRP A 53 5.63 11.80 10.80
CA TRP A 53 4.22 12.02 10.51
C TRP A 53 3.91 11.97 9.01
N PHE A 54 2.88 11.20 8.66
CA PHE A 54 2.38 11.06 7.30
C PHE A 54 0.90 11.42 7.24
N ARG A 55 0.53 12.22 6.24
CA ARG A 55 -0.86 12.60 5.99
C ARG A 55 -1.59 11.51 5.22
N ILE A 56 -2.77 11.11 5.69
CA ILE A 56 -3.64 10.19 4.99
C ILE A 56 -4.29 10.91 3.80
N ILE A 57 -4.10 10.33 2.61
CA ILE A 57 -4.63 10.87 1.35
C ILE A 57 -5.65 9.97 0.66
N GLY A 58 -5.80 8.74 1.15
CA GLY A 58 -6.82 7.82 0.67
C GLY A 58 -6.95 6.58 1.53
N VAL A 59 -8.12 5.94 1.40
CA VAL A 59 -8.46 4.66 2.03
C VAL A 59 -8.90 3.71 0.93
N ALA A 60 -8.43 2.47 0.99
CA ALA A 60 -8.81 1.44 0.05
C ALA A 60 -10.24 0.94 0.24
N GLU A 61 -10.85 0.47 -0.83
CA GLU A 61 -12.05 -0.36 -0.75
C GLU A 61 -11.79 -1.59 0.11
N GLU A 62 -12.69 -1.85 1.05
CA GLU A 62 -12.67 -3.05 1.90
C GLU A 62 -12.82 -4.31 1.03
N ARG A 63 -11.83 -5.19 1.08
CA ARG A 63 -11.82 -6.50 0.41
C ARG A 63 -12.11 -7.64 1.39
N GLY A 64 -12.03 -7.37 2.69
CA GLY A 64 -12.22 -8.33 3.76
C GLY A 64 -11.08 -9.33 3.86
N SER A 65 -11.41 -10.54 4.29
CA SER A 65 -10.42 -11.59 4.52
C SER A 65 -10.59 -12.75 3.54
N LEU A 66 -9.48 -13.27 3.02
CA LEU A 66 -9.44 -14.48 2.18
C LEU A 66 -8.53 -15.52 2.83
N PHE A 67 -9.04 -16.75 2.99
CA PHE A 67 -8.34 -17.86 3.66
C PHE A 67 -7.78 -17.49 5.05
N GLY A 68 -8.50 -16.66 5.81
CA GLY A 68 -8.07 -16.17 7.12
C GLY A 68 -7.05 -15.03 7.08
N PHE A 69 -6.60 -14.60 5.90
CA PHE A 69 -5.69 -13.46 5.74
C PHE A 69 -6.49 -12.18 5.48
N ASP A 70 -6.27 -11.18 6.34
CA ASP A 70 -6.82 -9.83 6.24
C ASP A 70 -6.17 -9.08 5.08
N GLN A 71 -6.94 -8.83 4.01
CA GLN A 71 -6.42 -8.19 2.80
C GLN A 71 -6.31 -6.67 2.91
N ASP A 72 -6.86 -6.09 3.98
CA ASP A 72 -6.97 -4.64 4.16
C ASP A 72 -6.05 -4.12 5.26
N ASN A 73 -5.15 -4.98 5.77
CA ASN A 73 -4.17 -4.62 6.79
C ASN A 73 -2.83 -4.19 6.17
N TYR A 74 -2.81 -3.01 5.56
CA TYR A 74 -1.61 -2.47 4.94
C TYR A 74 -1.58 -0.94 4.94
N ILE A 75 -0.38 -0.41 4.80
CA ILE A 75 -0.09 1.00 4.58
C ILE A 75 0.81 1.10 3.36
N ILE A 76 0.45 1.95 2.41
CA ILE A 76 1.25 2.26 1.23
C ILE A 76 1.74 3.69 1.37
N ALA A 77 3.04 3.88 1.24
CA ALA A 77 3.71 5.18 1.20
C ALA A 77 4.59 5.26 -0.05
N PRO A 78 4.94 6.46 -0.55
CA PRO A 78 5.87 6.58 -1.66
C PRO A 78 7.24 5.98 -1.29
N PHE A 79 7.77 5.15 -2.19
CA PHE A 79 9.01 4.39 -1.97
C PHE A 79 10.18 5.31 -1.68
N SER A 80 10.36 6.35 -2.49
CA SER A 80 11.43 7.35 -2.35
C SER A 80 11.38 8.09 -1.00
N THR A 81 10.18 8.31 -0.44
CA THR A 81 10.00 8.88 0.90
C THR A 81 10.52 7.91 1.94
N MET A 82 10.08 6.65 1.89
CA MET A 82 10.51 5.63 2.84
C MET A 82 12.02 5.35 2.75
N ALA A 83 12.56 5.29 1.53
CA ALA A 83 13.98 5.12 1.27
C ALA A 83 14.81 6.26 1.90
N SER A 84 14.35 7.51 1.78
CA SER A 84 15.04 8.65 2.38
C SER A 84 15.08 8.61 3.91
N LEU A 85 14.06 8.02 4.56
CA LEU A 85 14.00 7.87 6.01
C LEU A 85 14.83 6.69 6.52
N ALA A 86 14.92 5.61 5.75
CA ALA A 86 15.68 4.41 6.13
C ALA A 86 17.21 4.57 6.00
N GLY A 87 17.66 5.55 5.22
CA GLY A 87 19.09 5.77 4.95
C GLY A 87 19.71 4.63 4.15
N SER A 88 20.92 4.19 4.51
CA SER A 88 21.67 3.13 3.80
C SER A 88 21.17 1.69 4.03
N ARG A 89 20.00 1.52 4.66
CA ARG A 89 19.41 0.20 4.98
C ARG A 89 18.23 -0.19 4.09
N VAL A 90 18.08 0.43 2.92
CA VAL A 90 17.01 0.05 1.99
C VAL A 90 17.37 -1.31 1.37
N THR A 91 16.69 -2.36 1.80
CA THR A 91 16.60 -3.61 1.04
C THR A 91 15.51 -3.44 -0.01
N GLU A 92 15.91 -3.40 -1.28
CA GLU A 92 14.99 -3.44 -2.41
C GLU A 92 14.47 -4.86 -2.57
N ASN A 93 13.34 -5.16 -1.93
CA ASN A 93 12.62 -6.41 -2.17
C ASN A 93 11.58 -6.16 -3.26
N ILE A 94 11.76 -6.78 -4.42
CA ILE A 94 10.80 -6.75 -5.53
C ILE A 94 10.00 -8.04 -5.50
N ASP A 95 8.75 -7.96 -5.06
CA ASP A 95 7.79 -9.07 -5.14
C ASP A 95 6.92 -8.93 -6.40
N ILE A 96 7.09 -9.85 -7.35
CA ILE A 96 6.29 -9.90 -8.58
C ILE A 96 5.22 -10.98 -8.44
N MET A 97 3.97 -10.56 -8.20
CA MET A 97 2.83 -11.49 -8.18
C MET A 97 2.10 -11.45 -9.53
N PHE A 98 2.09 -12.58 -10.24
CA PHE A 98 1.31 -12.74 -11.46
C PHE A 98 0.38 -13.95 -11.34
N ARG A 99 -0.76 -13.88 -12.02
CA ARG A 99 -1.71 -14.99 -12.12
C ARG A 99 -1.55 -15.65 -13.50
N PRO A 100 -1.06 -16.89 -13.57
CA PRO A 100 -0.96 -17.61 -14.83
C PRO A 100 -2.33 -17.76 -15.50
N ALA A 101 -2.34 -17.81 -16.84
CA ALA A 101 -3.53 -18.22 -17.57
C ALA A 101 -3.84 -19.70 -17.28
N ALA A 102 -5.12 -20.10 -17.40
CA ALA A 102 -5.50 -21.50 -17.23
C ALA A 102 -4.74 -22.37 -18.25
N GLY A 103 -4.02 -23.39 -17.77
CA GLY A 103 -3.18 -24.26 -18.60
C GLY A 103 -1.73 -23.79 -18.78
N ALA A 104 -1.31 -22.69 -18.14
CA ALA A 104 0.10 -22.27 -18.18
C ALA A 104 0.98 -23.27 -17.42
N ASN A 105 2.09 -23.67 -18.06
CA ASN A 105 3.07 -24.58 -17.46
C ASN A 105 3.88 -23.83 -16.39
N LEU A 106 3.63 -24.16 -15.13
CA LEU A 106 4.27 -23.53 -13.98
C LEU A 106 5.75 -23.92 -13.83
N ASP A 107 6.18 -25.04 -14.41
CA ASP A 107 7.56 -25.52 -14.35
C ASP A 107 8.52 -24.65 -15.18
N SER A 108 7.96 -23.82 -16.07
CA SER A 108 8.73 -22.87 -16.89
C SER A 108 8.99 -21.53 -16.18
N ILE A 109 8.44 -21.32 -14.98
CA ILE A 109 8.65 -20.12 -14.18
C ILE A 109 9.89 -20.35 -13.30
N GLN A 110 11.02 -19.79 -13.71
CA GLN A 110 12.22 -19.70 -12.87
C GLN A 110 12.35 -18.30 -12.26
N ALA A 111 12.83 -18.27 -11.01
CA ALA A 111 13.05 -17.06 -10.22
C ALA A 111 14.28 -16.27 -10.68
#